data_AF-A0A527ZJ92-F1
#
_entry.id   AF-A0A527ZJ92-F1
#
_cell.length_a   1.000
_cell.length_b   1.000
_cell.length_c   1.000
_cell.angle_alpha   90.00
_cell.angle_beta   90.00
_cell.angle_gamma   90.00
#
_symmetry.space_group_name_H-M   'P 1'
#
loop_
_entity.id
_entity.type
_entity.pdbx_description
1 polymer ?
#
loop_
_entity_poly.entity_id
_entity_poly.type
_entity_poly.pdbx_seq_one_letter_code
_entity_poly.pdbx_strand_id
1 'polypeptide(L)' 'MDQSSFQKQLDALRDHRAAKSGSMREAFAADPQRFEKFSATDGDLLLDWSKCAVDAQTM' A
#
# COMPACT_ATOMS: atom_id res chain seq x y z
N MET A 1 20.96 -11.60 5.78
CA MET A 1 19.65 -11.50 5.11
C MET A 1 19.35 -12.82 4.46
N ASP A 2 18.20 -13.42 4.76
CA ASP A 2 17.75 -14.60 4.01
C ASP A 2 17.31 -14.14 2.61
N GLN A 3 18.16 -14.42 1.62
CA GLN A 3 17.92 -14.04 0.23
C GLN A 3 16.70 -14.76 -0.36
N SER A 4 16.39 -15.97 0.10
CA SER A 4 15.27 -16.76 -0.43
C SER A 4 13.92 -16.17 0.00
N SER A 5 13.77 -15.87 1.29
CA SER A 5 12.57 -15.20 1.81
C SER A 5 12.38 -13.81 1.17
N PHE A 6 13.46 -13.03 1.01
CA PHE A 6 13.39 -11.74 0.33
C PHE A 6 12.88 -11.86 -1.11
N GLN A 7 13.46 -12.77 -1.91
CA GLN A 7 13.05 -12.95 -3.30
C GLN A 7 11.57 -13.36 -3.41
N LYS A 8 11.12 -14.27 -2.53
CA LYS A 8 9.72 -14.69 -2.46
C LYS A 8 8.77 -13.51 -2.20
N GLN A 9 9.10 -12.63 -1.27
CA GLN A 9 8.25 -11.46 -0.97
C GLN A 9 8.29 -10.43 -2.09
N LEU A 10 9.45 -10.22 -2.72
CA LEU A 10 9.57 -9.33 -3.87
C LEU A 10 8.72 -9.80 -5.06
N ASP A 11 8.72 -11.12 -5.33
CA ASP A 11 7.90 -11.68 -6.40
C ASP A 11 6.40 -11.56 -6.07
N ALA A 12 6.00 -11.79 -4.82
CA ALA A 12 4.62 -11.56 -4.39
C ALA A 12 4.16 -10.10 -4.57
N LEU A 13 5.02 -9.11 -4.29
CA LEU A 13 4.71 -7.70 -4.51
C LEU A 13 4.57 -7.36 -6.01
N ARG A 14 5.42 -7.96 -6.86
CA ARG A 14 5.33 -7.80 -8.32
C ARG A 14 4.03 -8.37 -8.85
N ASP A 15 3.67 -9.58 -8.44
CA ASP A 15 2.44 -10.25 -8.84
C ASP A 15 1.20 -9.48 -8.39
N HIS A 16 1.18 -9.00 -7.14
CA HIS A 16 0.10 -8.16 -6.61
C HIS A 16 -0.07 -6.89 -7.42
N ARG A 17 1.04 -6.20 -7.75
CA ARG A 17 0.99 -4.99 -8.56
C ARG A 17 0.47 -5.26 -9.98
N ALA A 18 0.89 -6.37 -10.59
CA ALA A 18 0.48 -6.73 -11.95
C ALA A 18 -1.02 -7.10 -12.02
N ALA A 19 -1.55 -7.75 -10.99
CA ALA A 19 -2.96 -8.14 -10.93
C ALA A 19 -3.92 -6.98 -10.65
N LYS A 20 -3.41 -5.86 -10.11
CA LYS A 20 -4.25 -4.77 -9.62
C LYS A 20 -4.60 -3.77 -10.72
N SER A 21 -5.87 -3.42 -10.79
CA SER A 21 -6.43 -2.44 -11.72
C SER A 21 -7.34 -1.45 -10.98
N GLY A 22 -7.83 -0.43 -11.70
CA GLY A 22 -8.70 0.60 -11.15
C GLY A 22 -8.00 1.93 -10.87
N SER A 23 -8.81 2.91 -10.48
CA SER A 23 -8.41 4.28 -10.23
C SER A 23 -8.32 4.58 -8.74
N MET A 24 -7.55 5.62 -8.39
CA MET A 24 -7.53 6.09 -7.00
C MET A 24 -8.91 6.59 -6.53
N ARG A 25 -9.77 7.09 -7.43
CA ARG A 25 -11.13 7.51 -7.06
C ARG A 25 -11.96 6.32 -6.56
N GLU A 26 -11.89 5.19 -7.25
CA GLU A 26 -12.57 3.96 -6.82
C GLU A 26 -11.96 3.44 -5.52
N ALA A 27 -10.63 3.51 -5.35
CA ALA A 27 -9.98 3.09 -4.11
C ALA A 27 -10.43 3.92 -2.89
N PHE A 28 -10.59 5.24 -3.02
CA PHE A 28 -11.12 6.08 -1.94
C PHE A 28 -12.62 5.91 -1.72
N ALA A 29 -13.39 5.64 -2.79
CA ALA A 29 -14.82 5.35 -2.66
C ALA A 29 -15.07 4.02 -1.93
N ALA A 30 -14.25 3.00 -2.20
CA ALA A 30 -14.34 1.69 -1.58
C ALA A 30 -13.81 1.66 -0.14
N ASP A 31 -12.85 2.54 0.21
CA ASP A 31 -12.31 2.66 1.56
C ASP A 31 -12.25 4.14 2.00
N PRO A 32 -13.33 4.71 2.54
CA PRO A 32 -13.34 6.09 3.01
C PRO A 32 -12.35 6.37 4.16
N GLN A 33 -11.96 5.35 4.93
CA GLN A 33 -10.98 5.44 6.03
C GLN A 33 -9.53 5.27 5.56
N ARG A 34 -9.30 5.24 4.24
CA ARG A 34 -7.99 5.01 3.64
C ARG A 34 -6.92 6.02 4.10
N PHE A 35 -7.30 7.27 4.36
CA PHE A 35 -6.37 8.27 4.89
C PHE A 35 -5.85 7.87 6.28
N GLU A 36 -6.73 7.49 7.20
CA GLU A 36 -6.35 7.09 8.56
C GLU A 36 -5.48 5.82 8.56
N LYS A 37 -5.78 4.87 7.66
CA LYS A 37 -5.03 3.60 7.54
C LYS A 37 -3.64 3.74 6.91
N PHE A 38 -3.48 4.70 6.00
CA PHE A 38 -2.25 4.92 5.24
C PHE A 38 -1.68 6.32 5.49
N SER A 39 -1.74 6.75 6.74
CA SER A 39 -0.96 7.87 7.23
C SER A 39 -0.36 7.52 8.58
N ALA A 40 0.73 8.21 8.91
CA ALA A 40 1.36 8.14 10.22
C ALA A 40 1.70 9.55 10.68
N THR A 41 1.76 9.73 11.99
CA THR A 41 2.20 10.98 12.60
C THR A 41 3.40 10.71 13.51
N ASP A 42 4.34 11.64 13.53
CA ASP A 42 5.46 11.67 14.47
C ASP A 42 5.71 13.12 14.86
N GLY A 43 5.29 13.50 16.08
CA GLY A 43 5.25 14.90 16.50
C GLY A 43 4.30 15.73 15.64
N ASP A 44 4.86 16.75 14.98
CA ASP A 44 4.15 17.64 14.04
C ASP A 44 4.21 17.16 12.59
N LEU A 45 4.96 16.10 12.29
CA LEU A 45 5.03 15.52 10.95
C LEU A 45 3.83 14.61 10.66
N LEU A 46 3.12 14.90 9.57
CA LEU A 46 2.14 14.00 8.95
C LEU A 46 2.74 13.39 7.69
N LEU A 47 2.90 12.07 7.68
CA LEU A 47 3.24 11.28 6.49
C LEU A 47 1.96 10.65 5.94
N ASP A 48 1.45 11.15 4.81
CA ASP A 48 0.29 10.61 4.10
C ASP A 48 0.73 9.85 2.84
N TRP A 49 0.50 8.53 2.81
CA TRP A 49 0.69 7.70 1.62
C TRP A 49 -0.62 7.06 1.13
N SER A 50 -1.78 7.55 1.58
CA SER A 50 -3.10 7.06 1.16
C SER A 50 -3.38 7.20 -0.34
N LYS A 51 -2.67 8.12 -1.00
CA LYS A 51 -2.77 8.37 -2.45
C LYS A 51 -1.88 7.44 -3.27
N CYS A 52 -0.99 6.69 -2.63
CA CYS A 52 -0.21 5.65 -3.29
C CYS A 52 -1.10 4.46 -3.67
N ALA A 53 -0.74 3.77 -4.74
CA ALA A 53 -1.48 2.62 -5.28
C ALA A 53 -1.24 1.34 -4.45
N VAL A 54 -1.43 1.42 -3.14
CA VAL A 54 -1.23 0.36 -2.14
C VAL A 54 -2.57 -0.13 -1.58
N ASP A 55 -2.56 -1.18 -0.79
CA ASP A 55 -3.68 -1.64 0.04
C ASP A 55 -3.12 -2.37 1.26
N ALA A 56 -4.01 -2.93 2.09
CA ALA A 56 -3.63 -3.70 3.26
C ALA A 56 -2.82 -4.97 2.93
N GLN A 57 -2.88 -5.49 1.70
CA GLN A 57 -2.04 -6.62 1.27
C GLN A 57 -0.64 -6.17 0.85
N THR A 58 -0.50 -4.92 0.42
CA THR A 58 0.80 -4.33 0.04
C THR A 58 1.66 -4.00 1.26
N MET A 59 1.02 -3.72 2.41
CA MET A 59 1.64 -3.35 3.68
C MET A 59 1.80 -4.57 4.59
#